data_AF-A0A1Y4S7H0-F1
#
_entry.id   AF-A0A1Y4S7H0-F1
#
_cell.length_a   1.000
_cell.length_b   1.000
_cell.length_c   1.000
_cell.angle_alpha   90.00
_cell.angle_beta   90.00
_cell.angle_gamma   90.00
#
_symmetry.space_group_name_H-M   'P 1'
#
loop_
_entity.id
_entity.type
_entity.pdbx_description
1 polymer ?
#
loop_
_entity_poly.entity_id
_entity_poly.type
_entity_poly.pdbx_seq_one_letter_code
_entity_poly.pdbx_strand_id
1 'polypeptide(L)'
;MACSSLKAIDKILELVSEIKLISDNYEELLGPHKTSLNAELFDITHQLRHSTGTVSEMSKTLNEVAEGYEEILENDKIQKAFVCQPSFEEKTASKSKGLFSKIFSNDTNNKDNEKTISFGEGLIAVKDSLNTDRYFICGNQHDKFKDYWENMSEKYTEEYCEEPQTEFICAKDIEGIPLGEGDIKNPERFWGRWEGGTQKTFEKIARQIPEVKMLLDAGKSCDEIAADRPELENCVDIYFRNPREVSKADGFYVFKDNGRHRELAAQAVNGMIPVKVTSVIKRKQ
;
A
#
# COMPACT_ATOMS: atom_id res chain seq x y z
N MET A 1 -22.98 5.24 22.26
CA MET A 1 -23.08 4.14 21.27
C MET A 1 -21.75 3.46 20.94
N ALA A 2 -20.58 4.09 21.12
CA ALA A 2 -19.27 3.49 20.84
C ALA A 2 -18.93 2.22 21.66
N CYS A 3 -19.44 2.08 22.88
CA CYS A 3 -19.11 0.99 23.80
C CYS A 3 -19.61 -0.40 23.33
N SER A 4 -20.70 -0.48 22.56
CA SER A 4 -21.27 -1.75 22.10
C SER A 4 -20.49 -2.32 20.90
N SER A 5 -20.04 -1.45 20.00
CA SER A 5 -19.29 -1.83 18.80
C SER A 5 -17.87 -2.30 19.14
N LEU A 6 -17.22 -1.66 20.11
CA LEU A 6 -15.90 -2.08 20.58
C LEU A 6 -15.94 -3.47 21.24
N LYS A 7 -16.94 -3.74 22.09
CA LYS A 7 -17.15 -5.07 22.69
C LYS A 7 -17.41 -6.17 21.66
N ALA A 8 -18.08 -5.85 20.57
CA ALA A 8 -18.30 -6.81 19.47
C ALA A 8 -16.99 -7.11 18.72
N ILE A 9 -16.15 -6.10 18.50
CA ILE A 9 -14.83 -6.26 17.86
C ILE A 9 -13.90 -7.10 18.73
N ASP A 10 -13.85 -6.87 20.04
CA ASP A 10 -13.02 -7.67 20.96
C ASP A 10 -13.39 -9.15 20.91
N LYS A 11 -14.69 -9.45 20.86
CA LYS A 11 -15.20 -10.82 20.77
C LYS A 11 -14.85 -11.51 19.45
N ILE A 12 -14.77 -10.76 18.34
CA ILE A 12 -14.33 -11.29 17.05
C ILE A 12 -12.82 -11.54 17.07
N LEU A 13 -12.03 -10.68 17.70
CA LEU A 13 -10.57 -10.89 17.85
C LEU A 13 -10.24 -12.13 18.70
N GLU A 14 -11.06 -12.41 19.71
CA GLU A 14 -10.96 -13.63 20.52
C GLU A 14 -11.23 -14.88 19.67
N LEU A 15 -12.32 -14.89 18.89
CA LEU A 15 -12.64 -16.00 17.96
C LEU A 15 -11.55 -16.21 16.89
N VAL A 16 -10.98 -15.14 16.34
CA VAL A 16 -9.87 -15.24 15.37
C VAL A 16 -8.63 -15.88 16.01
N SER A 17 -8.37 -15.59 17.28
CA SER A 17 -7.26 -16.19 18.04
C SER A 17 -7.50 -17.68 18.31
N GLU A 18 -8.74 -18.07 18.63
CA GLU A 18 -9.13 -19.48 18.79
C GLU A 18 -8.98 -20.26 17.48
N ILE A 19 -9.44 -19.72 16.35
CA ILE A 19 -9.31 -20.35 15.03
C ILE A 19 -7.84 -20.53 14.65
N LYS A 20 -6.98 -19.56 14.96
CA LYS A 20 -5.54 -19.66 14.72
C LYS A 20 -4.91 -20.78 15.55
N LEU A 21 -5.25 -20.85 16.84
CA LEU A 21 -4.73 -21.89 17.74
C LEU A 21 -5.18 -23.30 17.31
N ILE A 22 -6.41 -23.44 16.81
CA ILE A 22 -6.90 -24.69 16.22
C ILE A 22 -6.13 -25.02 14.93
N SER A 23 -5.99 -24.05 14.02
CA SER A 23 -5.22 -24.21 12.77
C SER A 23 -3.79 -24.68 13.01
N ASP A 24 -3.13 -24.14 14.05
CA ASP A 24 -1.77 -24.53 14.42
C ASP A 24 -1.68 -26.00 14.89
N ASN A 25 -2.72 -26.52 15.56
CA ASN A 25 -2.78 -27.93 15.98
C ASN A 25 -3.01 -28.92 14.83
N TYR A 26 -3.42 -28.46 13.63
CA TYR A 26 -3.68 -29.29 12.45
C TYR A 26 -2.73 -28.98 11.28
N GLU A 27 -1.53 -28.48 11.57
CA GLU A 27 -0.56 -28.00 10.58
C GLU A 27 -0.20 -29.04 9.50
N GLU A 28 0.03 -30.30 9.89
CA GLU A 28 0.35 -31.39 8.95
C GLU A 28 -0.83 -31.75 8.01
N LEU A 29 -2.07 -31.50 8.45
CA LEU A 29 -3.29 -31.80 7.68
C LEU A 29 -3.70 -30.66 6.75
N LEU A 30 -3.39 -29.41 7.11
CA LEU A 30 -3.79 -28.21 6.38
C LEU A 30 -2.81 -27.84 5.26
N GLY A 31 -1.52 -28.18 5.38
CA GLY A 31 -0.51 -27.92 4.36
C GLY A 31 -0.56 -26.45 3.83
N PRO A 32 -0.63 -26.21 2.51
CA PRO A 32 -0.63 -24.85 1.95
C PRO A 32 -1.90 -24.05 2.26
N HIS A 33 -3.01 -24.71 2.62
CA HIS A 33 -4.24 -24.02 3.02
C HIS A 33 -4.08 -23.31 4.37
N LYS A 34 -3.10 -23.71 5.19
CA LYS A 34 -2.73 -23.00 6.43
C LYS A 34 -2.22 -21.59 6.13
N THR A 35 -1.40 -21.43 5.09
CA THR A 35 -0.87 -20.12 4.68
C THR A 35 -1.99 -19.20 4.20
N SER A 36 -2.92 -19.71 3.42
CA SER A 36 -4.09 -18.95 2.96
C SER A 36 -5.00 -18.56 4.14
N LEU A 37 -5.27 -19.49 5.06
CA LEU A 37 -6.07 -19.23 6.26
C LEU A 37 -5.39 -18.19 7.17
N ASN A 38 -4.07 -18.27 7.34
CA ASN A 38 -3.31 -17.30 8.14
C ASN A 38 -3.30 -15.90 7.51
N ALA A 39 -3.23 -15.80 6.18
CA ALA A 39 -3.35 -14.52 5.47
C ALA A 39 -4.74 -13.88 5.67
N GLU A 40 -5.81 -14.68 5.57
CA GLU A 40 -7.18 -14.21 5.81
C GLU A 40 -7.42 -13.80 7.28
N LEU A 41 -6.97 -14.61 8.25
CA LEU A 41 -7.10 -14.27 9.68
C LEU A 41 -6.30 -13.02 10.05
N PHE A 42 -5.15 -12.81 9.39
CA PHE A 42 -4.37 -11.60 9.56
C PHE A 42 -5.09 -10.37 8.98
N ASP A 43 -5.66 -10.47 7.78
CA ASP A 43 -6.41 -9.36 7.17
C ASP A 43 -7.65 -9.00 8.00
N ILE A 44 -8.40 -9.99 8.48
CA ILE A 44 -9.52 -9.78 9.41
C ILE A 44 -9.05 -9.06 10.67
N THR A 45 -7.95 -9.51 11.29
CA THR A 45 -7.39 -8.86 12.49
C THR A 45 -6.98 -7.42 12.22
N HIS A 46 -6.35 -7.16 11.08
CA HIS A 46 -5.87 -5.85 10.67
C HIS A 46 -7.04 -4.90 10.40
N GLN A 47 -8.07 -5.34 9.65
CA GLN A 47 -9.27 -4.55 9.37
C GLN A 47 -10.04 -4.20 10.65
N LEU A 48 -10.13 -5.14 11.60
CA LEU A 48 -10.77 -4.91 12.90
C LEU A 48 -10.00 -3.90 13.74
N ARG A 49 -8.66 -4.01 13.83
CA ARG A 49 -7.82 -3.04 14.56
C ARG A 49 -7.85 -1.64 13.94
N HIS A 50 -7.81 -1.55 12.61
CA HIS A 50 -7.98 -0.28 11.90
C HIS A 50 -9.34 0.34 12.21
N SER A 51 -10.42 -0.45 12.15
CA SER A 51 -11.76 0.02 12.47
C SER A 51 -11.88 0.49 13.93
N THR A 52 -11.24 -0.20 14.88
CA THR A 52 -11.15 0.24 16.28
C THR A 52 -10.40 1.57 16.43
N GLY A 53 -9.29 1.74 15.70
CA GLY A 53 -8.53 2.99 15.66
C GLY A 53 -9.38 4.16 15.15
N THR A 54 -10.06 3.98 14.01
CA THR A 54 -10.97 4.99 13.44
C THR A 54 -12.13 5.32 14.39
N VAL A 55 -12.73 4.32 15.04
CA VAL A 55 -13.82 4.55 16.02
C VAL A 55 -13.30 5.30 17.25
N SER A 56 -12.09 5.01 17.72
CA SER A 56 -11.46 5.72 18.84
C SER A 56 -11.14 7.18 18.47
N GLU A 57 -10.65 7.42 17.25
CA GLU A 57 -10.33 8.75 16.75
C GLU A 57 -11.59 9.58 16.54
N MET A 58 -12.64 9.00 15.94
CA MET A 58 -13.96 9.62 15.86
C MET A 58 -14.52 9.95 17.24
N SER A 59 -14.33 9.06 18.23
CA SER A 59 -14.75 9.32 19.61
C SER A 59 -13.96 10.48 20.23
N LYS A 60 -12.67 10.61 19.92
CA LYS A 60 -11.83 11.72 20.37
C LYS A 60 -12.27 13.03 19.74
N THR A 61 -12.46 13.06 18.42
CA THR A 61 -12.98 14.24 17.71
C THR A 61 -14.38 14.63 18.20
N LEU A 62 -15.26 13.66 18.48
CA LEU A 62 -16.57 13.94 19.05
C LEU A 62 -16.49 14.54 20.47
N ASN A 63 -15.51 14.11 21.27
CA ASN A 63 -15.25 14.71 22.58
C ASN A 63 -14.68 16.12 22.45
N GLU A 64 -13.70 16.34 21.57
CA GLU A 64 -13.13 17.66 21.28
C GLU A 64 -14.20 18.63 20.75
N VAL A 65 -15.12 18.14 19.91
CA VAL A 65 -16.29 18.91 19.44
C VAL A 65 -17.24 19.20 20.60
N ALA A 66 -17.52 18.22 21.47
CA ALA A 66 -18.37 18.44 22.64
C ALA A 66 -17.77 19.48 23.61
N GLU A 67 -16.46 19.41 23.89
CA GLU A 67 -15.71 20.36 24.71
C GLU A 67 -15.72 21.76 24.09
N GLY A 68 -15.49 21.87 22.77
CA GLY A 68 -15.60 23.15 22.05
C GLY A 68 -17.02 23.74 22.06
N TYR A 69 -18.06 22.90 22.03
CA TYR A 69 -19.44 23.35 22.20
C TYR A 69 -19.74 23.82 23.63
N GLU A 70 -19.17 23.19 24.66
CA GLU A 70 -19.26 23.67 26.05
C GLU A 70 -18.56 25.03 26.21
N GLU A 71 -17.38 25.22 25.62
CA GLU A 71 -16.66 26.50 25.62
C GLU A 71 -17.43 27.61 24.89
N ILE A 72 -18.08 27.29 23.76
CA ILE A 72 -18.94 28.24 23.04
C ILE A 72 -20.18 28.57 23.87
N LEU A 73 -20.80 27.60 24.54
CA LEU A 73 -21.95 27.85 25.42
C LEU A 73 -21.58 28.66 26.66
N GLU A 74 -20.35 28.53 27.17
CA GLU A 74 -19.79 29.40 28.21
C GLU A 74 -19.48 30.80 27.69
N ASN A 75 -18.92 30.93 26.48
CA ASN A 75 -18.65 32.22 25.84
C ASN A 75 -19.94 32.93 25.36
N ASP A 76 -20.99 32.23 24.97
CA ASP A 76 -22.30 32.82 24.62
C ASP A 76 -23.02 33.39 25.84
N LYS A 77 -22.78 32.82 27.04
CA LYS A 77 -23.22 33.44 28.31
C LYS A 77 -22.45 34.74 28.58
N ILE A 78 -21.19 34.84 28.13
CA ILE A 78 -20.36 36.05 28.26
C ILE A 78 -20.72 37.08 27.17
N GLN A 79 -21.02 36.68 25.93
CA GLN A 79 -21.44 37.59 24.85
C GLN A 79 -22.85 38.15 25.04
N LYS A 80 -23.79 37.39 25.63
CA LYS A 80 -25.10 37.95 26.03
C LYS A 80 -25.01 39.01 27.13
N ALA A 81 -23.86 39.16 27.80
CA ALA A 81 -23.61 40.23 28.75
C ALA A 81 -22.99 41.50 28.13
N PHE A 82 -22.50 41.45 26.89
CA PHE A 82 -21.85 42.60 26.24
C PHE A 82 -22.33 42.81 24.79
N VAL A 83 -23.26 43.78 24.68
CA VAL A 83 -23.43 44.74 23.56
C VAL A 83 -24.44 44.45 22.45
N CYS A 84 -25.40 45.38 22.39
CA CYS A 84 -26.38 45.70 21.35
C CYS A 84 -25.77 46.04 19.97
N GLN A 85 -26.26 45.37 18.91
CA GLN A 85 -26.93 45.90 17.68
C GLN A 85 -26.23 46.96 16.74
N PRO A 86 -26.67 47.13 15.46
CA PRO A 86 -26.38 46.27 14.28
C PRO A 86 -26.05 47.07 12.97
N SER A 87 -25.86 46.37 11.83
CA SER A 87 -26.07 46.76 10.39
C SER A 87 -24.96 46.12 9.50
N PHE A 88 -25.10 45.71 8.22
CA PHE A 88 -26.14 45.72 7.18
C PHE A 88 -25.70 44.74 6.05
N GLU A 89 -26.68 44.18 5.31
CA GLU A 89 -26.74 43.63 3.92
C GLU A 89 -25.53 42.89 3.28
N GLU A 90 -25.61 41.62 2.84
CA GLU A 90 -26.37 40.94 1.75
C GLU A 90 -25.78 41.08 0.32
N LYS A 91 -25.37 39.95 -0.29
CA LYS A 91 -25.71 39.46 -1.67
C LYS A 91 -24.60 38.73 -2.47
N THR A 92 -24.85 37.42 -2.60
CA THR A 92 -24.97 36.61 -3.83
C THR A 92 -23.76 36.13 -4.67
N ALA A 93 -23.95 34.90 -5.15
CA ALA A 93 -23.06 33.97 -5.84
C ALA A 93 -22.89 34.21 -7.35
N SER A 94 -21.84 33.59 -7.93
CA SER A 94 -21.84 33.15 -9.34
C SER A 94 -20.92 31.94 -9.57
N LYS A 95 -21.42 30.97 -10.35
CA LYS A 95 -20.75 29.76 -10.85
C LYS A 95 -20.03 30.06 -12.18
N SER A 96 -18.93 29.36 -12.46
CA SER A 96 -18.50 29.09 -13.83
C SER A 96 -17.95 27.66 -13.98
N LYS A 97 -18.30 27.03 -15.12
CA LYS A 97 -17.80 25.74 -15.63
C LYS A 97 -17.04 26.01 -16.95
N GLY A 98 -16.01 25.22 -17.23
CA GLY A 98 -15.40 25.01 -18.57
C GLY A 98 -14.10 24.21 -18.41
N LEU A 99 -13.98 22.92 -18.77
CA LEU A 99 -13.87 22.22 -20.07
C LEU A 99 -12.48 22.24 -20.75
N PHE A 100 -12.06 21.03 -21.16
CA PHE A 100 -11.01 20.58 -22.10
C PHE A 100 -9.58 20.25 -21.60
N SER A 101 -9.16 18.99 -21.77
CA SER A 101 -8.39 18.55 -22.97
C SER A 101 -8.25 17.01 -23.08
N LYS A 102 -8.42 16.50 -24.32
CA LYS A 102 -7.92 15.20 -24.83
C LYS A 102 -6.43 15.39 -25.21
N ILE A 103 -5.58 14.38 -25.38
CA ILE A 103 -5.32 13.52 -26.58
C ILE A 103 -4.10 12.63 -26.12
N PHE A 104 -3.96 11.30 -26.34
CA PHE A 104 -3.54 10.59 -27.57
C PHE A 104 -3.71 9.07 -27.41
N SER A 105 -4.17 8.44 -28.49
CA SER A 105 -4.03 7.00 -28.79
C SER A 105 -2.93 6.82 -29.83
N ASN A 106 -2.17 5.72 -29.75
CA ASN A 106 -1.57 5.10 -30.92
C ASN A 106 -1.45 3.59 -30.69
N ASP A 107 -2.03 2.84 -31.62
CA ASP A 107 -1.95 1.37 -31.73
C ASP A 107 -0.63 0.93 -32.36
N THR A 108 -0.15 -0.26 -32.00
CA THR A 108 0.28 -1.28 -32.98
C THR A 108 0.46 -2.68 -32.37
N ASN A 109 -0.21 -3.65 -33.00
CA ASN A 109 0.17 -5.05 -33.24
C ASN A 109 0.07 -6.14 -32.14
N ASN A 110 -1.16 -6.63 -31.98
CA ASN A 110 -1.62 -8.02 -32.10
C ASN A 110 -0.63 -9.19 -31.82
N LYS A 111 -0.69 -9.68 -30.59
CA LYS A 111 -0.59 -11.11 -30.18
C LYS A 111 -1.47 -11.22 -28.94
N ASP A 112 -2.53 -12.05 -28.99
CA ASP A 112 -3.52 -12.30 -27.92
C ASP A 112 -3.72 -11.11 -26.99
N ASN A 113 -4.49 -10.10 -27.45
CA ASN A 113 -4.62 -8.79 -26.81
C ASN A 113 -5.08 -8.89 -25.34
N GLU A 114 -4.14 -9.14 -24.45
CA GLU A 114 -4.26 -9.03 -23.02
C GLU A 114 -4.60 -7.57 -22.74
N LYS A 115 -5.78 -7.36 -22.16
CA LYS A 115 -6.33 -6.02 -22.00
C LYS A 115 -5.53 -5.28 -20.92
N THR A 116 -4.51 -4.54 -21.34
CA THR A 116 -3.71 -3.67 -20.48
C THR A 116 -4.52 -2.45 -20.04
N ILE A 117 -4.31 -2.02 -18.80
CA ILE A 117 -4.96 -0.86 -18.19
C ILE A 117 -3.87 0.05 -17.63
N SER A 118 -3.91 1.34 -17.94
CA SER A 118 -3.01 2.32 -17.30
C SER A 118 -3.35 2.46 -15.82
N PHE A 119 -2.35 2.40 -14.94
CA PHE A 119 -2.54 2.60 -13.50
C PHE A 119 -1.71 3.78 -13.01
N GLY A 120 -2.26 4.99 -13.10
CA GLY A 120 -1.48 6.19 -12.82
C GLY A 120 -0.39 6.41 -13.88
N GLU A 121 0.65 7.17 -13.53
CA GLU A 121 1.73 7.52 -14.46
C GLU A 121 2.81 6.44 -14.51
N GLY A 122 3.15 5.95 -15.71
CA GLY A 122 4.30 5.07 -15.91
C GLY A 122 4.10 3.62 -15.46
N LEU A 123 2.90 3.22 -15.05
CA LEU A 123 2.56 1.84 -14.65
C LEU A 123 1.43 1.28 -15.51
N ILE A 124 1.56 0.00 -15.83
CA ILE A 124 0.59 -0.75 -16.62
C ILE A 124 0.13 -1.94 -15.79
N ALA A 125 -1.17 -2.11 -15.67
CA ALA A 125 -1.81 -3.25 -15.05
C ALA A 125 -2.37 -4.20 -16.12
N VAL A 126 -2.31 -5.49 -15.85
CA VAL A 126 -3.00 -6.54 -16.62
C VAL A 126 -3.87 -7.37 -15.72
N LYS A 127 -4.91 -7.95 -16.29
CA LYS A 127 -5.85 -8.79 -15.55
C LYS A 127 -5.22 -10.14 -15.27
N ASP A 128 -5.33 -10.63 -14.04
CA ASP A 128 -4.84 -11.95 -13.68
C ASP A 128 -5.63 -13.05 -14.42
N SER A 129 -4.91 -13.98 -15.06
CA SER A 129 -5.49 -15.08 -15.81
C SER A 129 -6.18 -16.12 -14.91
N LEU A 130 -5.77 -16.22 -13.65
CA LEU A 130 -6.32 -17.17 -12.67
C LEU A 130 -7.42 -16.57 -11.79
N ASN A 131 -7.53 -15.25 -11.70
CA ASN A 131 -8.54 -14.57 -10.87
C ASN A 131 -9.04 -13.27 -11.53
N THR A 132 -10.33 -13.25 -11.87
CA THR A 132 -10.92 -12.13 -12.61
C THR A 132 -11.08 -10.83 -11.81
N ASP A 133 -10.91 -10.87 -10.50
CA ASP A 133 -11.04 -9.71 -9.61
C ASP A 133 -9.68 -9.12 -9.20
N ARG A 134 -8.60 -9.74 -9.68
CA ARG A 134 -7.21 -9.31 -9.44
C ARG A 134 -6.54 -8.85 -10.73
N TYR A 135 -5.66 -7.89 -10.56
CA TYR A 135 -4.76 -7.37 -11.58
C TYR A 135 -3.33 -7.46 -11.06
N PHE A 136 -2.36 -7.51 -11.96
CA PHE A 136 -0.94 -7.38 -11.64
C PHE A 136 -0.35 -6.19 -12.38
N ILE A 137 0.59 -5.49 -11.75
CA ILE A 137 1.42 -4.53 -12.47
C ILE A 137 2.48 -5.28 -13.29
N CYS A 138 2.64 -4.85 -14.55
CA CYS A 138 3.63 -5.40 -15.47
C CYS A 138 5.00 -4.76 -15.23
N GLY A 139 5.96 -5.60 -14.88
CA GLY A 139 7.38 -5.27 -14.93
C GLY A 139 8.03 -5.62 -16.28
N ASN A 140 9.36 -5.75 -16.25
CA ASN A 140 10.19 -6.04 -17.41
C ASN A 140 10.08 -7.49 -17.91
N GLN A 141 9.63 -8.40 -17.06
CA GLN A 141 9.67 -9.85 -17.26
C GLN A 141 8.28 -10.49 -17.11
N HIS A 142 7.25 -9.71 -17.45
CA HIS A 142 5.86 -10.11 -17.26
C HIS A 142 5.51 -11.47 -17.89
N ASP A 143 5.98 -11.75 -19.11
CA ASP A 143 5.75 -13.03 -19.78
C ASP A 143 6.31 -14.23 -18.99
N LYS A 144 7.49 -14.06 -18.37
CA LYS A 144 8.08 -15.10 -17.51
C LYS A 144 7.32 -15.24 -16.20
N PHE A 145 6.90 -14.11 -15.61
CA PHE A 145 6.06 -14.12 -14.43
C PHE A 145 4.74 -14.83 -14.69
N LYS A 146 4.12 -14.60 -15.85
CA LYS A 146 2.86 -15.25 -16.25
C LYS A 146 3.02 -16.77 -16.35
N ASP A 147 4.06 -17.27 -17.01
CA ASP A 147 4.34 -18.72 -17.03
C ASP A 147 4.57 -19.27 -15.62
N TYR A 148 5.36 -18.57 -14.78
CA TYR A 148 5.54 -18.94 -13.39
C TYR A 148 4.21 -19.00 -12.63
N TRP A 149 3.40 -17.95 -12.73
CA TRP A 149 2.15 -17.79 -12.00
C TRP A 149 1.12 -18.86 -12.37
N GLU A 150 0.96 -19.12 -13.67
CA GLU A 150 0.01 -20.11 -14.20
C GLU A 150 0.45 -21.56 -13.94
N ASN A 151 1.75 -21.80 -13.74
CA ASN A 151 2.30 -23.15 -13.64
C ASN A 151 3.06 -23.40 -12.33
N MET A 152 2.87 -22.57 -11.30
CA MET A 152 3.67 -22.60 -10.07
C MET A 152 3.68 -24.00 -9.44
N SER A 153 2.50 -24.59 -9.22
CA SER A 153 2.36 -25.89 -8.56
C SER A 153 2.93 -27.05 -9.37
N GLU A 154 2.86 -26.97 -10.70
CA GLU A 154 3.27 -28.04 -11.61
C GLU A 154 4.76 -27.98 -11.92
N LYS A 155 5.25 -26.83 -12.39
CA LYS A 155 6.57 -26.67 -13.00
C LYS A 155 7.61 -26.01 -12.10
N TYR A 156 7.22 -25.43 -10.98
CA TYR A 156 8.14 -24.63 -10.16
C TYR A 156 8.19 -25.12 -8.70
N THR A 157 9.34 -24.92 -8.07
CA THR A 157 9.54 -25.08 -6.63
C THR A 157 10.10 -23.79 -6.06
N GLU A 158 9.75 -23.52 -4.81
CA GLU A 158 10.29 -22.41 -4.05
C GLU A 158 11.07 -22.95 -2.85
N GLU A 159 12.31 -22.49 -2.71
CA GLU A 159 13.21 -22.82 -1.63
C GLU A 159 13.50 -21.56 -0.82
N TYR A 160 13.22 -21.58 0.48
CA TYR A 160 13.50 -20.44 1.36
C TYR A 160 14.99 -20.34 1.69
N CYS A 161 15.50 -19.12 1.70
CA CYS A 161 16.87 -18.84 2.09
C CYS A 161 17.01 -18.95 3.62
N GLU A 162 18.00 -19.71 4.09
CA GLU A 162 18.35 -19.75 5.52
C GLU A 162 18.82 -18.37 6.01
N GLU A 163 19.59 -17.67 5.17
CA GLU A 163 20.08 -16.31 5.43
C GLU A 163 19.65 -15.37 4.30
N PRO A 164 18.51 -14.65 4.45
CA PRO A 164 18.06 -13.69 3.46
C PRO A 164 19.11 -12.61 3.17
N GLN A 165 19.34 -12.33 1.90
CA GLN A 165 20.32 -11.34 1.45
C GLN A 165 19.65 -10.08 0.95
N THR A 166 20.26 -8.92 1.17
CA THR A 166 19.82 -7.67 0.54
C THR A 166 20.48 -7.53 -0.84
N GLU A 167 19.66 -7.38 -1.87
CA GLU A 167 20.11 -7.10 -3.24
C GLU A 167 19.59 -5.74 -3.69
N PHE A 168 20.36 -5.05 -4.55
CA PHE A 168 19.97 -3.78 -5.15
C PHE A 168 19.55 -4.02 -6.60
N ILE A 169 18.26 -3.89 -6.90
CA ILE A 169 17.66 -4.36 -8.16
C ILE A 169 16.87 -3.26 -8.86
N CYS A 170 16.59 -3.41 -10.15
CA CYS A 170 15.63 -2.53 -10.80
C CYS A 170 14.22 -2.87 -10.27
N ALA A 171 13.49 -1.87 -9.79
CA ALA A 171 12.14 -2.09 -9.26
C ALA A 171 11.20 -2.73 -10.30
N LYS A 172 11.42 -2.47 -11.60
CA LYS A 172 10.64 -3.07 -12.70
C LYS A 172 10.93 -4.55 -12.92
N ASP A 173 11.97 -5.10 -12.32
CA ASP A 173 12.21 -6.55 -12.35
C ASP A 173 11.37 -7.28 -11.29
N ILE A 174 10.65 -6.55 -10.42
CA ILE A 174 9.69 -7.11 -9.47
C ILE A 174 8.33 -7.27 -10.16
N GLU A 175 7.85 -8.50 -10.19
CA GLU A 175 6.59 -8.90 -10.81
C GLU A 175 5.58 -9.36 -9.75
N GLY A 176 4.32 -9.47 -10.16
CA GLY A 176 3.26 -10.02 -9.33
C GLY A 176 2.75 -9.09 -8.24
N ILE A 177 2.97 -7.78 -8.36
CA ILE A 177 2.40 -6.78 -7.43
C ILE A 177 0.88 -6.70 -7.67
N PRO A 178 0.03 -7.15 -6.74
CA PRO A 178 -1.39 -7.31 -6.99
C PRO A 178 -2.16 -6.00 -6.77
N LEU A 179 -3.16 -5.75 -7.62
CA LEU A 179 -4.15 -4.68 -7.48
C LEU A 179 -5.55 -5.28 -7.51
N GLY A 180 -6.43 -4.79 -6.63
CA GLY A 180 -7.84 -5.16 -6.66
C GLY A 180 -8.63 -4.31 -7.66
N GLU A 181 -9.83 -4.76 -8.01
CA GLU A 181 -10.72 -3.99 -8.89
C GLU A 181 -11.01 -2.57 -8.34
N GLY A 182 -11.10 -2.43 -7.02
CA GLY A 182 -11.26 -1.13 -6.36
C GLY A 182 -10.07 -0.19 -6.54
N ASP A 183 -8.85 -0.73 -6.56
CA ASP A 183 -7.62 0.04 -6.80
C ASP A 183 -7.62 0.54 -8.25
N ILE A 184 -7.94 -0.34 -9.22
CA ILE A 184 -8.04 0.02 -10.64
C ILE A 184 -9.11 1.08 -10.90
N LYS A 185 -10.29 0.96 -10.28
CA LYS A 185 -11.39 1.93 -10.44
C LYS A 185 -11.10 3.26 -9.78
N ASN A 186 -10.32 3.28 -8.70
CA ASN A 186 -10.03 4.49 -7.92
C ASN A 186 -8.54 4.58 -7.53
N PRO A 187 -7.63 4.82 -8.48
CA PRO A 187 -6.20 4.90 -8.20
C PRO A 187 -5.84 5.96 -7.16
N GLU A 188 -6.54 7.09 -7.14
CA GLU A 188 -6.35 8.13 -6.12
C GLU A 188 -6.63 7.63 -4.71
N ARG A 189 -7.62 6.74 -4.54
CA ARG A 189 -7.91 6.12 -3.25
C ARG A 189 -6.85 5.10 -2.87
N PHE A 190 -6.26 4.41 -3.85
CA PHE A 190 -5.11 3.56 -3.59
C PHE A 190 -3.99 4.41 -3.00
N TRP A 191 -3.55 5.47 -3.68
CA TRP A 191 -2.43 6.31 -3.25
C TRP A 191 -2.73 7.15 -1.98
N GLY A 192 -3.94 7.66 -1.84
CA GLY A 192 -4.36 8.58 -0.80
C GLY A 192 -4.81 7.94 0.52
N ARG A 193 -4.47 6.68 0.77
CA ARG A 193 -4.74 6.05 2.08
C ARG A 193 -3.91 6.66 3.22
N TRP A 194 -2.81 7.34 2.90
CA TRP A 194 -2.02 8.11 3.86
C TRP A 194 -2.33 9.59 3.69
N GLU A 195 -2.42 10.35 4.78
CA GLU A 195 -2.72 11.78 4.74
C GLU A 195 -1.70 12.52 3.85
N GLY A 196 -2.18 13.20 2.80
CA GLY A 196 -1.33 13.83 1.77
C GLY A 196 -0.63 12.86 0.80
N GLY A 197 -0.94 11.56 0.84
CA GLY A 197 -0.42 10.54 -0.06
C GLY A 197 -0.98 10.68 -1.48
N THR A 198 -0.09 10.72 -2.47
CA THR A 198 -0.41 10.65 -3.90
C THR A 198 0.69 9.85 -4.58
N GLN A 199 0.46 9.37 -5.80
CA GLN A 199 1.55 8.75 -6.57
C GLN A 199 2.79 9.65 -6.61
N LYS A 200 2.60 10.96 -6.83
CA LYS A 200 3.69 11.94 -6.92
C LYS A 200 4.46 12.12 -5.61
N THR A 201 3.81 12.04 -4.46
CA THR A 201 4.55 12.12 -3.18
C THR A 201 5.42 10.89 -2.95
N PHE A 202 4.93 9.69 -3.28
CA PHE A 202 5.75 8.47 -3.23
C PHE A 202 6.88 8.47 -4.26
N GLU A 203 6.62 8.92 -5.50
CA GLU A 203 7.66 9.06 -6.54
C GLU A 203 8.75 10.03 -6.11
N LYS A 204 8.40 11.13 -5.45
CA LYS A 204 9.37 12.10 -4.92
C LYS A 204 10.32 11.43 -3.92
N ILE A 205 9.78 10.60 -3.03
CA ILE A 205 10.60 9.83 -2.06
C ILE A 205 11.46 8.79 -2.80
N ALA A 206 10.90 8.08 -3.79
CA ALA A 206 11.63 7.08 -4.57
C ALA A 206 12.81 7.70 -5.37
N ARG A 207 12.68 8.94 -5.84
CA ARG A 207 13.76 9.66 -6.54
C ARG A 207 14.95 10.00 -5.67
N GLN A 208 14.83 9.91 -4.34
CA GLN A 208 15.92 10.16 -3.39
C GLN A 208 16.81 8.93 -3.17
N ILE A 209 16.37 7.74 -3.61
CA ILE A 209 17.10 6.47 -3.39
C ILE A 209 18.56 6.50 -3.88
N PRO A 210 18.90 7.07 -5.05
CA PRO A 210 20.29 7.15 -5.49
C PRO A 210 21.18 7.96 -4.54
N GLU A 211 20.66 9.05 -3.96
CA GLU A 211 21.41 9.88 -3.02
C GLU A 211 21.64 9.15 -1.70
N VAL A 212 20.60 8.50 -1.15
CA VAL A 212 20.74 7.69 0.07
C VAL A 212 21.73 6.55 -0.15
N LYS A 213 21.65 5.85 -1.29
CA LYS A 213 22.62 4.80 -1.64
C LYS A 213 24.05 5.33 -1.68
N MET A 214 24.28 6.48 -2.31
CA MET A 214 25.61 7.10 -2.38
C MET A 214 26.18 7.38 -0.98
N LEU A 215 25.35 7.84 -0.03
CA LEU A 215 25.77 8.11 1.34
C LEU A 215 26.09 6.80 2.11
N LEU A 216 25.30 5.74 1.90
CA LEU A 216 25.57 4.42 2.46
C LEU A 216 26.88 3.84 1.90
N ASP A 217 27.10 3.95 0.59
CA ASP A 217 28.32 3.50 -0.08
C ASP A 217 29.56 4.30 0.40
N ALA A 218 29.36 5.54 0.87
CA ALA A 218 30.38 6.36 1.52
C ALA A 218 30.62 6.01 3.00
N GLY A 219 29.91 5.02 3.55
CA GLY A 219 30.08 4.50 4.91
C GLY A 219 29.19 5.15 5.97
N LYS A 220 28.25 6.03 5.60
CA LYS A 220 27.25 6.53 6.56
C LYS A 220 26.22 5.43 6.87
N SER A 221 25.73 5.42 8.10
CA SER A 221 24.58 4.61 8.52
C SER A 221 23.25 5.27 8.16
N CYS A 222 22.16 4.49 8.15
CA CYS A 222 20.80 5.03 7.97
C CYS A 222 20.45 6.08 9.03
N ASP A 223 20.90 5.89 10.28
CA ASP A 223 20.64 6.80 11.39
C ASP A 223 21.37 8.13 11.22
N GLU A 224 22.64 8.10 10.81
CA GLU A 224 23.40 9.32 10.49
C GLU A 224 22.79 10.06 9.28
N ILE A 225 22.36 9.35 8.25
CA ILE A 225 21.73 9.98 7.08
C ILE A 225 20.44 10.68 7.48
N ALA A 226 19.57 10.00 8.24
CA ALA A 226 18.31 10.59 8.69
C ALA A 226 18.52 11.81 9.61
N ALA A 227 19.54 11.77 10.48
CA ALA A 227 19.88 12.88 11.37
C ALA A 227 20.49 14.08 10.63
N ASP A 228 21.44 13.83 9.72
CA ASP A 228 22.15 14.89 8.97
C ASP A 228 21.29 15.51 7.86
N ARG A 229 20.37 14.72 7.28
CA ARG A 229 19.57 15.07 6.10
C ARG A 229 18.10 14.67 6.34
N PRO A 230 17.34 15.41 7.18
CA PRO A 230 15.95 15.08 7.51
C PRO A 230 15.03 14.96 6.29
N GLU A 231 15.34 15.64 5.19
CA GLU A 231 14.58 15.52 3.94
C GLU A 231 14.68 14.15 3.26
N LEU A 232 15.67 13.32 3.64
CA LEU A 232 15.87 11.94 3.17
C LEU A 232 15.27 10.89 4.11
N GLU A 233 14.80 11.29 5.29
CA GLU A 233 14.32 10.37 6.35
C GLU A 233 13.25 9.40 5.82
N ASN A 234 12.22 9.93 5.16
CA ASN A 234 11.17 9.09 4.57
C ASN A 234 11.71 8.05 3.58
N CYS A 235 12.74 8.41 2.79
CA CYS A 235 13.36 7.49 1.84
C CYS A 235 14.14 6.38 2.56
N VAL A 236 14.94 6.77 3.57
CA VAL A 236 15.68 5.86 4.45
C VAL A 236 14.72 4.87 5.10
N ASP A 237 13.63 5.35 5.68
CA ASP A 237 12.67 4.51 6.41
C ASP A 237 11.99 3.48 5.53
N ILE A 238 11.44 3.91 4.39
CA ILE A 238 10.57 3.03 3.61
C ILE A 238 11.36 2.09 2.70
N TYR A 239 12.58 2.43 2.28
CA TYR A 239 13.37 1.57 1.39
C TYR A 239 14.52 0.87 2.11
N PHE A 240 15.28 1.56 2.96
CA PHE A 240 16.57 1.05 3.45
C PHE A 240 16.50 0.38 4.82
N ARG A 241 15.79 0.98 5.78
CA ARG A 241 15.55 0.35 7.09
C ARG A 241 14.57 -0.82 6.99
N ASN A 242 13.71 -0.79 5.98
CA ASN A 242 12.64 -1.77 5.81
C ASN A 242 12.54 -2.21 4.33
N PRO A 243 13.58 -2.89 3.79
CA PRO A 243 13.56 -3.37 2.41
C PRO A 243 12.50 -4.45 2.22
N ARG A 244 11.90 -4.53 1.04
CA ARG A 244 10.81 -5.48 0.77
C ARG A 244 11.30 -6.88 0.50
N GLU A 245 10.52 -7.85 0.97
CA GLU A 245 10.81 -9.25 0.75
C GLU A 245 10.34 -9.69 -0.63
N VAL A 246 11.22 -10.40 -1.33
CA VAL A 246 10.97 -10.93 -2.67
C VAL A 246 11.49 -12.36 -2.78
N SER A 247 10.90 -13.10 -3.72
CA SER A 247 11.43 -14.38 -4.19
C SER A 247 12.24 -14.12 -5.44
N LYS A 248 13.45 -14.65 -5.54
CA LYS A 248 14.26 -14.54 -6.75
C LYS A 248 13.88 -15.65 -7.73
N ALA A 249 13.54 -15.29 -8.96
CA ALA A 249 13.27 -16.22 -10.05
C ALA A 249 14.30 -16.04 -11.18
N ASP A 250 14.18 -16.81 -12.27
CA ASP A 250 15.13 -16.75 -13.39
C ASP A 250 15.00 -15.44 -14.20
N GLY A 251 15.77 -14.44 -13.76
CA GLY A 251 15.87 -13.12 -14.38
C GLY A 251 14.83 -12.11 -13.91
N PHE A 252 14.06 -12.40 -12.85
CA PHE A 252 13.09 -11.48 -12.25
C PHE A 252 12.87 -11.80 -10.76
N TYR A 253 12.06 -11.00 -10.08
CA TYR A 253 11.72 -11.15 -8.68
C TYR A 253 10.20 -11.20 -8.51
N VAL A 254 9.71 -12.01 -7.57
CA VAL A 254 8.28 -12.10 -7.25
C VAL A 254 8.02 -11.40 -5.92
N PHE A 255 7.10 -10.44 -5.94
CA PHE A 255 6.66 -9.70 -4.77
C PHE A 255 6.02 -10.65 -3.72
N LYS A 256 6.44 -10.56 -2.45
CA LYS A 256 5.92 -11.42 -1.35
C LYS A 256 5.17 -10.72 -0.24
N ASP A 257 5.33 -9.40 -0.10
CA ASP A 257 5.04 -8.70 1.15
C ASP A 257 4.02 -7.55 0.97
N ASN A 258 3.83 -6.74 1.99
CA ASN A 258 3.11 -5.49 1.99
C ASN A 258 3.99 -4.33 1.50
N GLY A 259 3.36 -3.23 1.06
CA GLY A 259 4.08 -2.03 0.60
C GLY A 259 4.01 -1.78 -0.90
N ARG A 260 2.92 -2.21 -1.53
CA ARG A 260 2.64 -2.00 -2.96
C ARG A 260 2.90 -0.55 -3.40
N HIS A 261 2.52 0.45 -2.61
CA HIS A 261 2.71 1.88 -2.94
C HIS A 261 4.15 2.25 -3.26
N ARG A 262 5.10 1.90 -2.39
CA ARG A 262 6.51 2.25 -2.61
C ARG A 262 7.12 1.47 -3.77
N GLU A 263 6.77 0.20 -3.94
CA GLU A 263 7.27 -0.61 -5.06
C GLU A 263 6.77 -0.04 -6.39
N LEU A 264 5.49 0.28 -6.46
CA LEU A 264 4.89 0.91 -7.64
C LEU A 264 5.47 2.30 -7.91
N ALA A 265 5.73 3.10 -6.88
CA ALA A 265 6.38 4.38 -7.06
C ALA A 265 7.83 4.24 -7.55
N ALA A 266 8.58 3.27 -7.03
CA ALA A 266 9.92 2.94 -7.50
C ALA A 266 9.91 2.46 -8.95
N GLN A 267 8.93 1.63 -9.34
CA GLN A 267 8.74 1.21 -10.74
C GLN A 267 8.43 2.39 -11.65
N ALA A 268 7.53 3.29 -11.24
CA ALA A 268 7.13 4.46 -12.02
C ALA A 268 8.31 5.39 -12.33
N VAL A 269 9.28 5.49 -11.42
CA VAL A 269 10.49 6.31 -11.62
C VAL A 269 11.67 5.52 -12.18
N ASN A 270 11.49 4.24 -12.52
CA ASN A 270 12.55 3.32 -12.96
C ASN A 270 13.74 3.26 -11.98
N GLY A 271 13.42 3.22 -10.68
CA GLY A 271 14.38 3.25 -9.59
C GLY A 271 15.10 1.91 -9.39
N MET A 272 16.34 2.02 -8.90
CA MET A 272 17.08 0.89 -8.33
C MET A 272 16.84 0.87 -6.83
N ILE A 273 16.37 -0.24 -6.26
CA ILE A 273 15.94 -0.30 -4.86
C ILE A 273 16.56 -1.48 -4.12
N PRO A 274 16.76 -1.36 -2.79
CA PRO A 274 17.13 -2.50 -1.96
C PRO A 274 15.92 -3.41 -1.71
N VAL A 275 16.10 -4.70 -1.93
CA VAL A 275 15.13 -5.75 -1.58
C VAL A 275 15.80 -6.83 -0.76
N LYS A 276 15.02 -7.53 0.05
CA LYS A 276 15.46 -8.68 0.84
C LYS A 276 15.01 -9.96 0.14
N VAL A 277 15.94 -10.74 -0.38
CA VAL A 277 15.66 -12.00 -1.06
C VAL A 277 15.48 -13.09 -0.01
N THR A 278 14.26 -13.58 0.16
CA THR A 278 13.91 -14.58 1.20
C THR A 278 13.71 -15.99 0.65
N SER A 279 13.62 -16.14 -0.67
CA SER A 279 13.50 -17.43 -1.33
C SER A 279 14.00 -17.38 -2.76
N VAL A 280 14.23 -18.56 -3.33
CA VAL A 280 14.58 -18.77 -4.74
C VAL A 280 13.56 -19.70 -5.37
N ILE A 281 13.00 -19.26 -6.50
CA ILE A 281 12.09 -20.01 -7.36
C ILE A 281 12.92 -20.70 -8.44
N LYS A 282 12.75 -22.02 -8.58
CA LYS A 282 13.42 -22.83 -9.58
C LYS A 282 12.39 -23.64 -10.37
N ARG A 283 12.69 -23.89 -11.64
CA ARG A 283 11.90 -24.84 -12.44
C ARG A 283 12.26 -26.26 -12.01
N LYS A 284 11.26 -27.12 -11.80
CA LYS A 284 11.46 -28.54 -11.54
C LYS A 284 12.14 -29.19 -12.76
N GLN A 285 13.08 -30.09 -12.48
CA GLN A 285 13.71 -30.93 -13.50
C GLN A 285 12.81 -32.10 -13.87
#